data_AF-A0A6B9Z525-F1
#
_entry.id   AF-A0A6B9Z525-F1
#
_cell.length_a   1.000
_cell.length_b   1.000
_cell.length_c   1.000
_cell.angle_alpha   90.00
_cell.angle_beta   90.00
_cell.angle_gamma   90.00
#
_symmetry.space_group_name_H-M   'P 1'
#
loop_
_entity.id
_entity.type
_entity.pdbx_description
1 polymer ?
#
loop_
_entity_poly.entity_id
_entity_poly.type
_entity_poly.pdbx_seq_one_letter_code
_entity_poly.pdbx_strand_id
1 'polypeptide(L)'
;MKRYISYIALMLTGVILVSCHKDNFNYKPGYVGRSKITIYPVITVKGDDYVLVKKGDTYNDPGATAKAGTEDVEITSTAVTTNAAGVYTQTYTATNADGFSATATRHVVVYDTDASAASNDFSGNYARSTNGSVAEVTKLAPGVYSVFNPGGAPGTNLTVIAFNDTGNDFYIPQQNASDGSPTSSSQESSVSAPGGKLAGFKWAIVNPTYGPAVRIFNKI
;
A
#
# COMPACT_ATOMS: atom_id res chain seq x y z
N MET A 1 -15.29 78.02 -16.28
CA MET A 1 -15.48 76.83 -15.40
C MET A 1 -16.58 75.89 -15.91
N LYS A 2 -17.77 76.37 -16.32
CA LYS A 2 -18.90 75.53 -16.78
C LYS A 2 -18.64 74.63 -18.01
N ARG A 3 -17.79 75.05 -18.96
CA ARG A 3 -17.47 74.26 -20.17
C ARG A 3 -16.64 73.00 -19.89
N TYR A 4 -15.74 73.04 -18.90
CA TYR A 4 -14.91 71.88 -18.53
C TYR A 4 -15.67 70.86 -17.67
N ILE A 5 -16.69 71.30 -16.91
CA ILE A 5 -17.57 70.41 -16.14
C ILE A 5 -18.39 69.49 -17.05
N SER A 6 -18.86 69.98 -18.21
CA SER A 6 -19.53 69.10 -19.19
C SER A 6 -18.61 68.06 -19.81
N TYR A 7 -17.35 68.41 -20.12
CA TYR A 7 -16.40 67.43 -20.67
C TYR A 7 -15.94 66.41 -19.62
N ILE A 8 -15.78 66.83 -18.35
CA ILE A 8 -15.48 65.92 -17.24
C ILE A 8 -16.68 65.01 -16.96
N ALA A 9 -17.92 65.54 -16.96
CA ALA A 9 -19.12 64.74 -16.77
C ALA A 9 -19.35 63.72 -17.91
N LEU A 10 -19.03 64.09 -19.16
CA LEU A 10 -19.12 63.21 -20.34
C LEU A 10 -18.04 62.12 -20.35
N MET A 11 -16.81 62.45 -19.93
CA MET A 11 -15.73 61.46 -19.72
C MET A 11 -16.06 60.50 -18.57
N LEU A 12 -16.62 61.00 -17.46
CA LEU A 12 -16.98 60.18 -16.30
C LEU A 12 -18.16 59.25 -16.59
N THR A 13 -19.11 59.64 -17.45
CA THR A 13 -20.22 58.76 -17.88
C THR A 13 -19.77 57.66 -18.86
N GLY A 14 -18.74 57.89 -19.67
CA GLY A 14 -18.18 56.89 -20.58
C GLY A 14 -17.47 55.72 -19.87
N VAL A 15 -16.92 55.95 -18.68
CA VAL A 15 -16.19 54.92 -17.90
C VAL A 15 -17.15 54.02 -17.11
N ILE A 16 -18.38 54.48 -16.81
CA ILE A 16 -19.36 53.73 -15.99
C ILE A 16 -20.13 52.67 -16.81
N LEU A 17 -20.07 52.72 -18.14
CA LEU A 17 -20.75 51.74 -19.01
C LEU A 17 -19.90 50.51 -19.38
N VAL A 18 -18.66 50.42 -18.91
CA VAL A 18 -17.85 49.19 -19.02
C VAL A 18 -18.24 48.25 -17.88
N SER A 19 -19.48 47.76 -17.94
CA SER A 19 -19.94 46.67 -17.08
C SER A 19 -19.11 45.43 -17.43
N CYS A 20 -18.56 44.74 -16.43
CA CYS A 20 -17.93 43.44 -16.63
C CYS A 20 -18.97 42.50 -17.26
N HIS A 21 -18.79 42.17 -18.54
CA HIS A 21 -19.56 41.09 -19.13
C HIS A 21 -19.11 39.80 -18.46
N LYS A 22 -20.03 39.07 -17.82
CA LYS A 22 -19.73 37.71 -17.39
C LYS A 22 -19.60 36.88 -18.66
N ASP A 23 -18.38 36.53 -19.03
CA ASP A 23 -18.14 35.68 -20.19
C ASP A 23 -18.87 34.36 -19.96
N ASN A 24 -19.77 34.03 -20.89
CA ASN A 24 -20.46 32.75 -20.86
C ASN A 24 -19.57 31.73 -21.57
N PHE A 25 -18.71 31.08 -20.79
CA PHE A 25 -17.74 30.15 -21.35
C PHE A 25 -18.41 28.83 -21.74
N ASN A 26 -18.74 28.69 -23.02
CA ASN A 26 -19.13 27.41 -23.59
C ASN A 26 -17.87 26.66 -24.05
N TYR A 27 -17.38 25.73 -23.23
CA TYR A 27 -16.17 24.95 -23.55
C TYR A 27 -16.50 23.74 -24.42
N LYS A 28 -15.55 23.35 -25.28
CA LYS A 28 -15.60 22.07 -25.99
C LYS A 28 -15.67 20.91 -24.98
N PRO A 29 -16.45 19.83 -25.23
CA PRO A 29 -16.43 18.64 -24.38
C PRO A 29 -15.01 18.15 -24.07
N GLY A 30 -14.73 17.92 -22.79
CA GLY A 30 -13.40 17.51 -22.31
C GLY A 30 -12.41 18.65 -22.07
N TYR A 31 -12.84 19.92 -22.05
CA TYR A 31 -11.98 21.08 -21.80
C TYR A 31 -12.59 22.06 -20.79
N VAL A 32 -11.72 22.77 -20.05
CA VAL A 32 -12.05 23.98 -19.28
C VAL A 32 -11.02 25.04 -19.64
N GLY A 33 -11.46 26.06 -20.38
CA GLY A 33 -10.55 27.03 -20.98
C GLY A 33 -9.62 26.36 -22.00
N ARG A 34 -8.31 26.52 -21.80
CA ARG A 34 -7.27 25.86 -22.62
C ARG A 34 -6.83 24.51 -22.05
N SER A 35 -7.31 24.14 -20.86
CA SER A 35 -6.93 22.89 -20.19
C SER A 35 -7.79 21.75 -20.68
N LYS A 36 -7.16 20.63 -21.02
CA LYS A 36 -7.83 19.36 -21.30
C LYS A 36 -8.14 18.63 -19.99
N ILE A 37 -9.35 18.12 -19.85
CA ILE A 37 -9.74 17.23 -18.75
C ILE A 37 -9.19 15.84 -19.09
N THR A 38 -8.42 15.26 -18.18
CA THR A 38 -7.92 13.88 -18.26
C THR A 38 -8.58 13.06 -17.16
N ILE A 39 -8.94 11.81 -17.48
CA ILE A 39 -9.53 10.87 -16.53
C ILE A 39 -8.51 9.76 -16.30
N TYR A 40 -7.95 9.71 -15.09
CA TYR A 40 -6.97 8.69 -14.73
C TYR A 40 -7.62 7.31 -14.67
N PRO A 41 -6.88 6.23 -14.99
CA PRO A 41 -7.40 4.88 -14.83
C PRO A 41 -7.67 4.57 -13.35
N VAL A 42 -8.77 3.87 -13.09
CA VAL A 42 -9.09 3.24 -11.81
C VAL A 42 -8.92 1.74 -12.00
N ILE A 43 -8.01 1.14 -11.24
CA ILE A 43 -7.69 -0.30 -11.31
C ILE A 43 -8.40 -1.02 -10.16
N THR A 44 -9.05 -2.14 -10.47
CA THR A 44 -9.65 -3.07 -9.51
C THR A 44 -8.96 -4.42 -9.64
N VAL A 45 -8.18 -4.80 -8.63
CA VAL A 45 -7.53 -6.11 -8.54
C VAL A 45 -8.58 -7.16 -8.18
N LYS A 46 -8.57 -8.32 -8.85
CA LYS A 46 -9.59 -9.38 -8.66
C LYS A 46 -9.11 -10.43 -7.67
N GLY A 47 -9.90 -10.79 -6.66
CA GLY A 47 -9.50 -11.80 -5.68
C GLY A 47 -8.63 -11.20 -4.57
N ASP A 48 -7.88 -12.04 -3.87
CA ASP A 48 -7.20 -11.64 -2.63
C ASP A 48 -6.00 -10.71 -2.86
N ASP A 49 -5.76 -9.82 -1.88
CA ASP A 49 -4.60 -8.93 -1.85
C ASP A 49 -3.29 -9.68 -1.57
N TYR A 50 -3.37 -10.76 -0.78
CA TYR A 50 -2.27 -11.68 -0.49
C TYR A 50 -2.57 -13.05 -1.09
N VAL A 51 -1.68 -13.54 -1.95
CA VAL A 51 -1.76 -14.90 -2.50
C VAL A 51 -0.59 -15.73 -1.98
N LEU A 52 -0.90 -16.86 -1.35
CA LEU A 52 0.08 -17.77 -0.76
C LEU A 52 0.41 -18.89 -1.76
N VAL A 53 1.68 -19.07 -2.08
CA VAL A 53 2.14 -20.07 -3.05
C VAL A 53 3.32 -20.85 -2.47
N LYS A 54 3.31 -22.18 -2.56
CA LYS A 54 4.51 -22.95 -2.15
C LYS A 54 5.62 -22.74 -3.16
N LYS A 55 6.87 -22.76 -2.69
CA LYS A 55 8.04 -22.68 -3.58
C LYS A 55 7.97 -23.78 -4.65
N GLY A 56 8.10 -23.37 -5.91
CA GLY A 56 8.05 -24.25 -7.08
C GLY A 56 6.65 -24.53 -7.64
N ASP A 57 5.58 -24.19 -6.90
CA ASP A 57 4.22 -24.31 -7.42
C ASP A 57 3.93 -23.21 -8.46
N THR A 58 3.00 -23.48 -9.37
CA THR A 58 2.58 -22.48 -10.36
C THR A 58 1.70 -21.42 -9.70
N TYR A 59 2.05 -20.15 -9.89
CA TYR A 59 1.19 -19.02 -9.53
C TYR A 59 0.32 -18.63 -10.74
N ASN A 60 -1.00 -18.76 -10.58
CA ASN A 60 -1.99 -18.29 -11.56
C ASN A 60 -2.54 -16.96 -11.09
N ASP A 61 -2.35 -15.90 -11.87
CA ASP A 61 -2.82 -14.56 -11.55
C ASP A 61 -4.34 -14.40 -11.89
N PRO A 62 -5.22 -14.13 -10.89
CA PRO A 62 -6.60 -13.71 -11.12
C PRO A 62 -6.79 -12.49 -12.04
N GLY A 63 -5.75 -11.67 -12.19
CA GLY A 63 -5.73 -10.44 -12.97
C GLY A 63 -6.40 -9.25 -12.27
N ALA A 64 -6.62 -8.20 -13.05
CA ALA A 64 -7.28 -6.97 -12.66
C ALA A 64 -8.16 -6.44 -13.80
N THR A 65 -9.02 -5.46 -13.53
CA THR A 65 -9.75 -4.64 -14.52
C THR A 65 -9.43 -3.17 -14.33
N ALA A 66 -9.42 -2.37 -15.40
CA ALA A 66 -9.18 -0.93 -15.31
C ALA A 66 -10.17 -0.15 -16.18
N LYS A 67 -10.60 1.01 -15.66
CA LYS A 67 -11.46 1.95 -16.39
C LYS A 67 -10.94 3.37 -16.29
N ALA A 68 -10.99 4.12 -17.39
CA ALA A 68 -10.83 5.57 -17.41
C ALA A 68 -12.21 6.20 -17.67
N GLY A 69 -12.93 6.51 -16.60
CA GLY A 69 -14.33 6.91 -16.69
C GLY A 69 -15.23 5.71 -17.00
N THR A 70 -15.89 5.71 -18.15
CA THR A 70 -16.74 4.59 -18.61
C THR A 70 -15.99 3.57 -19.47
N GLU A 71 -14.85 3.96 -20.03
CA GLU A 71 -14.10 3.16 -21.00
C GLU A 71 -13.18 2.17 -20.29
N ASP A 72 -13.12 0.94 -20.80
CA ASP A 72 -12.14 -0.05 -20.37
C ASP A 72 -10.74 0.32 -20.86
N VAL A 73 -9.74 0.10 -20.02
CA VAL A 73 -8.33 0.37 -20.32
C VAL A 73 -7.54 -0.92 -20.18
N GLU A 74 -6.61 -1.15 -21.10
CA GLU A 74 -5.72 -2.30 -21.06
C GLU A 74 -4.83 -2.25 -19.81
N ILE A 75 -4.62 -3.43 -19.22
CA ILE A 75 -3.74 -3.62 -18.06
C ILE A 75 -2.56 -4.47 -18.47
N THR A 76 -1.38 -4.05 -18.04
CA THR A 76 -0.18 -4.87 -18.00
C THR A 76 0.17 -5.20 -16.55
N SER A 77 0.79 -6.34 -16.30
CA SER A 77 1.28 -6.71 -14.98
C SER A 77 2.72 -7.20 -15.01
N THR A 78 3.43 -7.04 -13.90
CA THR A 78 4.73 -7.67 -13.72
C THR A 78 4.56 -9.18 -13.53
N ALA A 79 5.52 -9.97 -14.00
CA ALA A 79 5.55 -11.40 -13.75
C ALA A 79 6.12 -11.70 -12.35
N VAL A 80 5.62 -12.75 -11.71
CA VAL A 80 6.15 -13.27 -10.45
C VAL A 80 6.56 -14.72 -10.64
N THR A 81 7.81 -15.03 -10.28
CA THR A 81 8.32 -16.42 -10.26
C THR A 81 8.33 -16.96 -8.84
N THR A 82 8.02 -18.24 -8.68
CA THR A 82 7.84 -18.91 -7.37
C THR A 82 9.04 -19.78 -6.97
N ASN A 83 10.20 -19.57 -7.58
CA ASN A 83 11.39 -20.42 -7.41
C ASN A 83 12.15 -20.18 -6.10
N ALA A 84 11.88 -19.05 -5.43
CA ALA A 84 12.51 -18.67 -4.17
C ALA A 84 11.44 -18.17 -3.19
N ALA A 85 11.62 -18.49 -1.91
CA ALA A 85 10.75 -18.01 -0.86
C ALA A 85 10.94 -16.50 -0.64
N GLY A 86 9.86 -15.79 -0.38
CA GLY A 86 9.85 -14.34 -0.20
C GLY A 86 8.48 -13.72 -0.41
N VAL A 87 8.41 -12.40 -0.26
CA VAL A 87 7.21 -11.61 -0.54
C VAL A 87 7.47 -10.77 -1.79
N TYR A 88 6.69 -11.02 -2.84
CA TYR A 88 6.82 -10.36 -4.13
C TYR A 88 5.65 -9.43 -4.37
N THR A 89 5.94 -8.24 -4.91
CA THR A 89 4.92 -7.29 -5.33
C THR A 89 4.66 -7.46 -6.82
N GLN A 90 3.45 -7.91 -7.16
CA GLN A 90 2.95 -7.85 -8.52
C GLN A 90 2.28 -6.50 -8.74
N THR A 91 2.70 -5.77 -9.78
CA THR A 91 2.20 -4.43 -10.08
C THR A 91 1.37 -4.47 -11.35
N TYR A 92 0.12 -4.03 -11.26
CA TYR A 92 -0.77 -3.77 -12.38
C TYR A 92 -0.63 -2.31 -12.80
N THR A 93 -0.47 -2.08 -14.09
CA THR A 93 -0.36 -0.73 -14.67
C THR A 93 -1.37 -0.59 -15.80
N ALA A 94 -2.15 0.49 -15.75
CA ALA A 94 -3.04 0.91 -16.83
C ALA A 94 -2.70 2.35 -17.21
N THR A 95 -2.72 2.65 -18.51
CA THR A 95 -2.40 3.98 -19.04
C THR A 95 -3.56 4.46 -19.90
N ASN A 96 -4.10 5.64 -19.59
CA ASN A 96 -5.20 6.21 -20.37
C ASN A 96 -4.72 6.73 -21.74
N ALA A 97 -5.66 7.11 -22.61
CA ALA A 97 -5.37 7.62 -23.95
C ALA A 97 -4.51 8.91 -23.97
N ASP A 98 -4.42 9.61 -22.84
CA ASP A 98 -3.64 10.84 -22.67
C ASP A 98 -2.22 10.57 -22.14
N GLY A 99 -1.85 9.30 -21.93
CA GLY A 99 -0.54 8.89 -21.45
C GLY A 99 -0.37 8.91 -19.94
N PHE A 100 -1.44 9.12 -19.16
CA PHE A 100 -1.40 9.10 -17.70
C PHE A 100 -1.68 7.69 -17.16
N SER A 101 -0.79 7.22 -16.29
CA SER A 101 -0.86 5.89 -15.70
C SER A 101 -1.40 5.88 -14.28
N ALA A 102 -2.07 4.79 -13.91
CA ALA A 102 -2.32 4.40 -12.52
C ALA A 102 -1.72 3.03 -12.24
N THR A 103 -1.47 2.73 -10.96
CA THR A 103 -0.96 1.43 -10.53
C THR A 103 -1.78 0.87 -9.37
N ALA A 104 -1.84 -0.45 -9.29
CA ALA A 104 -2.34 -1.20 -8.14
C ALA A 104 -1.46 -2.43 -7.94
N THR A 105 -1.46 -3.02 -6.75
CA THR A 105 -0.55 -4.11 -6.41
C THR A 105 -1.25 -5.31 -5.80
N ARG A 106 -0.65 -6.49 -5.99
CA ARG A 106 -0.91 -7.72 -5.23
C ARG A 106 0.38 -8.19 -4.58
N HIS A 107 0.28 -8.75 -3.38
CA HIS A 107 1.37 -9.42 -2.71
C HIS A 107 1.30 -10.93 -2.95
N VAL A 108 2.35 -11.49 -3.56
CA VAL A 108 2.51 -12.93 -3.74
C VAL A 108 3.54 -13.42 -2.73
N VAL A 109 3.09 -14.22 -1.77
CA VAL A 109 3.93 -14.78 -0.71
C VAL A 109 4.33 -16.19 -1.12
N VAL A 110 5.59 -16.34 -1.52
CA VAL A 110 6.16 -17.64 -1.83
C VAL A 110 6.77 -18.19 -0.55
N TYR A 111 6.30 -19.34 -0.10
CA TYR A 111 6.77 -19.94 1.14
C TYR A 111 7.37 -21.31 0.93
N ASP A 112 8.39 -21.60 1.73
CA ASP A 112 9.03 -22.88 1.86
C ASP A 112 9.19 -23.12 3.35
N THR A 113 8.68 -24.23 3.85
CA THR A 113 8.64 -24.47 5.30
C THR A 113 9.03 -25.90 5.56
N ASP A 114 10.01 -26.07 6.43
CA ASP A 114 10.49 -27.39 6.82
C ASP A 114 9.35 -28.19 7.44
N ALA A 115 9.33 -29.49 7.17
CA ALA A 115 8.28 -30.38 7.68
C ALA A 115 8.16 -30.34 9.21
N SER A 116 9.27 -30.13 9.92
CA SER A 116 9.31 -29.96 11.38
C SER A 116 8.67 -28.66 11.87
N ALA A 117 8.61 -27.63 11.01
CA ALA A 117 8.04 -26.32 11.33
C ALA A 117 6.59 -26.19 10.84
N ALA A 118 6.14 -27.03 9.91
CA ALA A 118 4.82 -26.90 9.28
C ALA A 118 3.64 -26.91 10.28
N SER A 119 3.78 -27.69 11.38
CA SER A 119 2.79 -27.76 12.46
C SER A 119 2.86 -26.62 13.47
N ASN A 120 3.94 -25.82 13.47
CA ASN A 120 4.09 -24.71 14.40
C ASN A 120 2.96 -23.71 14.21
N ASP A 121 2.55 -23.09 15.31
CA ASP A 121 1.50 -22.08 15.30
C ASP A 121 1.85 -20.95 16.25
N PHE A 122 2.45 -19.92 15.66
CA PHE A 122 2.89 -18.71 16.35
C PHE A 122 1.77 -17.66 16.43
N SER A 123 0.54 -17.98 16.04
CA SER A 123 -0.57 -17.05 16.15
C SER A 123 -0.89 -16.65 17.61
N GLY A 124 -1.46 -15.46 17.76
CA GLY A 124 -1.86 -14.88 19.04
C GLY A 124 -1.44 -13.42 19.18
N ASN A 125 -1.74 -12.87 20.36
CA ASN A 125 -1.41 -11.50 20.71
C ASN A 125 -0.10 -11.46 21.49
N TYR A 126 0.77 -10.50 21.14
CA TYR A 126 2.04 -10.29 21.82
C TYR A 126 2.16 -8.84 22.25
N ALA A 127 2.28 -8.60 23.55
CA ALA A 127 2.46 -7.27 24.10
C ALA A 127 3.94 -6.86 24.05
N ARG A 128 4.22 -5.68 23.53
CA ARG A 128 5.55 -5.08 23.58
C ARG A 128 5.92 -4.75 25.03
N SER A 129 7.06 -5.25 25.51
CA SER A 129 7.42 -5.19 26.93
C SER A 129 7.52 -3.76 27.49
N THR A 130 7.85 -2.77 26.65
CA THR A 130 8.08 -1.38 27.09
C THR A 130 6.79 -0.57 27.28
N ASN A 131 5.75 -0.82 26.48
CA ASN A 131 4.56 0.05 26.41
C ASN A 131 3.23 -0.71 26.36
N GLY A 132 3.25 -2.05 26.38
CA GLY A 132 2.06 -2.90 26.31
C GLY A 132 1.32 -2.87 24.98
N SER A 133 1.81 -2.14 23.97
CA SER A 133 1.18 -2.11 22.65
C SER A 133 1.23 -3.51 22.03
N VAL A 134 0.10 -3.95 21.51
CA VAL A 134 -0.08 -5.32 21.01
C VAL A 134 0.31 -5.41 19.54
N ALA A 135 1.11 -6.42 19.23
CA ALA A 135 1.24 -6.98 17.90
C ALA A 135 0.34 -8.22 17.81
N GLU A 136 -0.50 -8.27 16.79
CA GLU A 136 -1.39 -9.41 16.53
C GLU A 136 -0.78 -10.26 15.42
N VAL A 137 -0.58 -11.55 15.69
CA VAL A 137 0.02 -12.50 14.76
C VAL A 137 -1.05 -13.50 14.35
N THR A 138 -1.29 -13.62 13.04
CA THR A 138 -2.29 -14.53 12.47
C THR A 138 -1.62 -15.49 11.50
N LYS A 139 -1.84 -16.80 11.68
CA LYS A 139 -1.28 -17.82 10.79
C LYS A 139 -2.03 -17.82 9.46
N LEU A 140 -1.29 -17.77 8.35
CA LEU A 140 -1.84 -17.76 6.99
C LEU A 140 -1.59 -19.10 6.28
N ALA A 141 -0.39 -19.65 6.44
CA ALA A 141 0.05 -20.92 5.88
C ALA A 141 1.09 -21.57 6.81
N PRO A 142 1.54 -22.82 6.55
CA PRO A 142 2.72 -23.35 7.22
C PRO A 142 3.87 -22.35 7.14
N GLY A 143 4.44 -21.98 8.31
CA GLY A 143 5.56 -21.05 8.39
C GLY A 143 5.27 -19.60 7.95
N VAL A 144 4.03 -19.21 7.66
CA VAL A 144 3.69 -17.85 7.19
C VAL A 144 2.63 -17.23 8.07
N TYR A 145 2.87 -15.97 8.48
CA TYR A 145 2.01 -15.23 9.38
C TYR A 145 1.81 -13.80 8.88
N SER A 146 0.62 -13.23 9.05
CA SER A 146 0.45 -11.78 9.06
C SER A 146 0.73 -11.26 10.46
N VAL A 147 1.38 -10.10 10.54
CA VAL A 147 1.66 -9.41 11.80
C VAL A 147 1.15 -7.98 11.70
N PHE A 148 0.09 -7.69 12.45
CA PHE A 148 -0.39 -6.33 12.64
C PHE A 148 0.39 -5.65 13.76
N ASN A 149 0.71 -4.38 13.57
CA ASN A 149 1.53 -3.56 14.45
C ASN A 149 2.89 -4.21 14.82
N PRO A 150 3.72 -4.59 13.82
CA PRO A 150 5.00 -5.28 14.07
C PRO A 150 5.99 -4.43 14.89
N GLY A 151 5.80 -3.11 14.89
CA GLY A 151 6.58 -2.17 15.69
C GLY A 151 6.11 -1.98 17.14
N GLY A 152 4.93 -2.47 17.51
CA GLY A 152 4.34 -2.27 18.83
C GLY A 152 4.24 -0.79 19.20
N ALA A 153 3.79 0.03 18.27
CA ALA A 153 3.60 1.47 18.44
C ALA A 153 2.10 1.78 18.60
N PRO A 154 1.72 2.71 19.51
CA PRO A 154 0.33 3.11 19.65
C PRO A 154 -0.17 3.80 18.38
N GLY A 155 -1.43 3.53 18.00
CA GLY A 155 -2.09 4.17 16.85
C GLY A 155 -1.51 3.81 15.47
N THR A 156 -0.69 2.75 15.38
CA THR A 156 -0.10 2.32 14.11
C THR A 156 -0.88 1.17 13.49
N ASN A 157 -1.26 1.34 12.23
CA ASN A 157 -1.99 0.34 11.43
C ASN A 157 -1.10 -0.24 10.33
N LEU A 158 0.06 -0.77 10.72
CA LEU A 158 1.01 -1.39 9.81
C LEU A 158 0.85 -2.91 9.86
N THR A 159 0.68 -3.55 8.71
CA THR A 159 0.66 -5.01 8.58
C THR A 159 1.79 -5.47 7.68
N VAL A 160 2.45 -6.55 8.09
CA VAL A 160 3.54 -7.21 7.35
C VAL A 160 3.33 -8.72 7.33
N ILE A 161 4.03 -9.41 6.45
CA ILE A 161 4.17 -10.87 6.46
C ILE A 161 5.45 -11.25 7.20
N ALA A 162 5.36 -12.24 8.09
CA ALA A 162 6.49 -12.83 8.80
C ALA A 162 6.59 -14.34 8.50
N PHE A 163 7.81 -14.84 8.50
CA PHE A 163 8.17 -16.21 8.12
C PHE A 163 8.73 -16.96 9.34
N ASN A 164 8.45 -18.26 9.39
CA ASN A 164 9.02 -19.27 10.28
C ASN A 164 9.19 -20.57 9.48
N ASP A 165 10.11 -20.52 8.54
CA ASP A 165 10.47 -21.61 7.63
C ASP A 165 11.17 -22.76 8.36
N THR A 166 12.12 -22.48 9.25
CA THR A 166 12.92 -23.48 9.99
C THR A 166 12.30 -23.95 11.30
N GLY A 167 11.29 -23.23 11.80
CA GLY A 167 10.69 -23.46 13.11
C GLY A 167 11.38 -22.71 14.26
N ASN A 168 12.61 -22.25 14.06
CA ASN A 168 13.38 -21.52 15.07
C ASN A 168 13.45 -20.02 14.78
N ASP A 169 13.36 -19.61 13.52
CA ASP A 169 13.52 -18.20 13.14
C ASP A 169 12.14 -17.57 12.90
N PHE A 170 11.86 -16.43 13.52
CA PHE A 170 10.64 -15.66 13.25
C PHE A 170 11.04 -14.25 12.81
N TYR A 171 10.84 -13.95 11.54
CA TYR A 171 11.41 -12.76 10.90
C TYR A 171 10.49 -12.18 9.82
N ILE A 172 10.71 -10.92 9.47
CA ILE A 172 10.00 -10.20 8.42
C ILE A 172 10.95 -10.10 7.22
N PRO A 173 10.73 -10.86 6.13
CA PRO A 173 11.51 -10.69 4.91
C PRO A 173 11.27 -9.30 4.31
N GLN A 174 12.20 -8.86 3.45
CA GLN A 174 12.04 -7.62 2.71
C GLN A 174 10.74 -7.63 1.90
N GLN A 175 9.91 -6.63 2.13
CA GLN A 175 8.62 -6.45 1.47
C GLN A 175 8.19 -4.98 1.53
N ASN A 176 7.08 -4.66 0.88
CA ASN A 176 6.33 -3.45 1.22
C ASN A 176 5.25 -3.83 2.24
N ALA A 177 5.13 -3.06 3.32
CA ALA A 177 4.06 -3.22 4.29
C ALA A 177 2.72 -2.71 3.72
N SER A 178 1.64 -2.83 4.50
CA SER A 178 0.28 -2.42 4.09
C SER A 178 0.13 -0.95 3.70
N ASP A 179 1.04 -0.08 4.14
CA ASP A 179 1.09 1.34 3.76
C ASP A 179 2.01 1.62 2.56
N GLY A 180 2.57 0.58 1.94
CA GLY A 180 3.52 0.65 0.83
C GLY A 180 4.97 0.91 1.23
N SER A 181 5.27 1.08 2.53
CA SER A 181 6.63 1.38 2.98
C SER A 181 7.54 0.14 2.95
N PRO A 182 8.80 0.27 2.49
CA PRO A 182 9.74 -0.85 2.51
C PRO A 182 10.02 -1.26 3.96
N THR A 183 9.83 -2.54 4.26
CA THR A 183 9.88 -3.08 5.61
C THR A 183 10.57 -4.44 5.62
N SER A 184 11.45 -4.63 6.59
CA SER A 184 12.03 -5.92 6.99
C SER A 184 12.33 -5.91 8.49
N SER A 185 12.83 -7.03 9.02
CA SER A 185 13.40 -7.11 10.36
C SER A 185 14.92 -7.27 10.33
N SER A 186 15.53 -7.07 11.50
CA SER A 186 16.90 -7.47 11.80
C SER A 186 17.01 -7.81 13.30
N GLN A 187 18.14 -8.41 13.70
CA GLN A 187 18.42 -8.76 15.10
C GLN A 187 17.32 -9.64 15.72
N GLU A 188 16.85 -10.59 14.92
CA GLU A 188 15.74 -11.47 15.24
C GLU A 188 16.12 -12.51 16.29
N SER A 189 15.16 -12.85 17.14
CA SER A 189 15.24 -14.01 18.02
C SER A 189 13.85 -14.34 18.53
N SER A 190 13.56 -15.63 18.58
CA SER A 190 12.30 -16.19 19.05
C SER A 190 12.52 -16.91 20.39
N VAL A 191 11.45 -17.02 21.19
CA VAL A 191 11.42 -17.86 22.39
C VAL A 191 10.33 -18.88 22.18
N SER A 192 10.71 -20.13 21.94
CA SER A 192 9.78 -21.24 21.74
C SER A 192 8.99 -21.57 23.01
N ALA A 193 7.75 -22.03 22.83
CA ALA A 193 6.93 -22.66 23.86
C ALA A 193 6.58 -24.11 23.44
N PRO A 194 6.24 -24.99 24.40
CA PRO A 194 5.85 -26.36 24.09
C PRO A 194 4.73 -26.45 23.05
N GLY A 195 4.74 -27.53 22.24
CA GLY A 195 3.71 -27.79 21.24
C GLY A 195 3.81 -26.94 19.98
N GLY A 196 5.02 -26.53 19.57
CA GLY A 196 5.24 -25.73 18.36
C GLY A 196 4.69 -24.30 18.48
N LYS A 197 4.64 -23.78 19.71
CA LYS A 197 4.12 -22.44 20.01
C LYS A 197 5.27 -21.45 20.19
N LEU A 198 4.93 -20.17 20.18
CA LEU A 198 5.84 -19.07 20.46
C LEU A 198 5.46 -18.42 21.79
N ALA A 199 6.42 -18.26 22.71
CA ALA A 199 6.26 -17.52 23.97
C ALA A 199 6.52 -16.02 23.80
N GLY A 200 7.38 -15.66 22.85
CA GLY A 200 7.75 -14.28 22.56
C GLY A 200 8.77 -14.19 21.44
N PHE A 201 9.03 -12.98 20.97
CA PHE A 201 10.02 -12.70 19.94
C PHE A 201 10.61 -11.30 20.12
N LYS A 202 11.76 -11.06 19.49
CA LYS A 202 12.34 -9.73 19.36
C LYS A 202 12.84 -9.50 17.95
N TRP A 203 12.75 -8.24 17.51
CA TRP A 203 13.36 -7.75 16.27
C TRP A 203 13.56 -6.24 16.32
N ALA A 204 14.47 -5.73 15.50
CA ALA A 204 14.48 -4.33 15.08
C ALA A 204 13.75 -4.21 13.74
N ILE A 205 12.80 -3.29 13.64
CA ILE A 205 12.11 -3.00 12.38
C ILE A 205 13.03 -2.13 11.51
N VAL A 206 13.31 -2.60 10.30
CA VAL A 206 14.01 -1.86 9.26
C VAL A 206 12.95 -1.25 8.35
N ASN A 207 12.62 0.02 8.61
CA ASN A 207 11.64 0.79 7.87
C ASN A 207 11.97 2.29 8.01
N PRO A 208 11.75 3.15 6.99
CA PRO A 208 12.09 4.57 7.03
C PRO A 208 11.51 5.37 8.21
N THR A 209 10.38 4.94 8.76
CA THR A 209 9.69 5.61 9.88
C THR A 209 10.08 5.07 11.26
N TYR A 210 10.86 3.98 11.31
CA TYR A 210 11.25 3.33 12.56
C TYR A 210 12.73 3.54 12.87
N GLY A 211 13.03 3.83 14.14
CA GLY A 211 14.40 3.80 14.64
C GLY A 211 14.94 2.37 14.83
N PRO A 212 16.27 2.20 14.97
CA PRO A 212 16.98 0.91 14.97
C PRO A 212 16.79 0.09 16.25
N ALA A 213 15.94 0.53 17.18
CA ALA A 213 15.77 -0.12 18.47
C ALA A 213 15.17 -1.53 18.32
N VAL A 214 15.76 -2.50 19.03
CA VAL A 214 15.17 -3.84 19.20
C VAL A 214 13.91 -3.73 20.04
N ARG A 215 12.85 -4.41 19.61
CA ARG A 215 11.53 -4.45 20.24
C ARG A 215 11.29 -5.87 20.72
N ILE A 216 10.92 -6.01 21.98
CA ILE A 216 10.68 -7.30 22.63
C ILE A 216 9.17 -7.46 22.84
N PHE A 217 8.63 -8.60 22.45
CA PHE A 217 7.22 -8.94 22.50
C PHE A 217 7.03 -10.25 23.25
N ASN A 218 6.13 -10.24 24.23
CA ASN A 218 5.78 -11.41 25.02
C ASN A 218 4.32 -11.79 24.75
N LYS A 219 4.04 -13.08 24.63
CA LYS A 219 2.67 -13.57 24.42
C LYS A 219 1.78 -13.20 25.62
N ILE A 220 0.53 -12.83 25.34
CA ILE A 220 -0.51 -12.49 26.32
C ILE A 220 -1.78 -13.30 26.10
#